data_AF-A0A1V2NFG7-F1
#
_entry.id   AF-A0A1V2NFG7-F1
#
_cell.length_a   1.000
_cell.length_b   1.000
_cell.length_c   1.000
_cell.angle_alpha   90.00
_cell.angle_beta   90.00
_cell.angle_gamma   90.00
#
_symmetry.space_group_name_H-M   'P 1'
#
loop_
_entity.id
_entity.type
_entity.pdbx_description
1 polymer ?
#
loop_
_entity_poly.entity_id
_entity_poly.type
_entity_poly.pdbx_seq_one_letter_code
_entity_poly.pdbx_strand_id
1 'polypeptide(L)'
;MPSLVAVCAVHALRPDSGSVGVTAIDKRALDGAVRIGPLGVRADVQASRKHHGGPDKAVYAYAQDDAEFWEQQLGRELAPGWFGENLRLDGVDVNGARIGEVWRIGDTVQLEVTMPRTPCATFARWVGGSAGRGWVKRFSDEGRLGAYLRVRRAGDVRAGDPVEIVSSPSDAPTVLELYRS
;
A
#
# COMPACT_ATOMS: atom_id res chain seq x y z
N MET A 1 -1.15 20.06 2.18
CA MET A 1 -2.00 19.25 3.09
C MET A 1 -1.93 17.82 2.61
N PRO A 2 -1.89 16.82 3.51
CA PRO A 2 -1.84 15.43 3.09
C PRO A 2 -3.06 15.07 2.22
N SER A 3 -2.85 14.28 1.18
CA SER A 3 -3.90 13.98 0.19
C SER A 3 -3.76 12.59 -0.43
N LEU A 4 -4.87 12.07 -0.96
CA LEU A 4 -4.92 10.84 -1.73
C LEU A 4 -4.52 11.12 -3.17
N VAL A 5 -3.37 10.62 -3.61
CA VAL A 5 -2.87 10.79 -5.00
C VAL A 5 -3.64 9.88 -5.96
N ALA A 6 -3.85 8.61 -5.59
CA ALA A 6 -4.55 7.66 -6.44
C ALA A 6 -5.15 6.50 -5.64
N VAL A 7 -6.29 6.00 -6.13
CA VAL A 7 -6.83 4.70 -5.74
C VAL A 7 -6.49 3.69 -6.82
N CYS A 8 -5.86 2.60 -6.44
CA CYS A 8 -5.35 1.58 -7.36
C CYS A 8 -6.00 0.22 -7.10
N ALA A 9 -6.24 -0.50 -8.18
CA ALA A 9 -6.72 -1.88 -8.15
C ALA A 9 -5.99 -2.71 -9.21
N VAL A 10 -6.07 -4.04 -9.10
CA VAL A 10 -5.49 -4.98 -10.07
C VAL A 10 -5.91 -4.60 -11.48
N HIS A 11 -4.93 -4.28 -12.31
CA HIS A 11 -5.14 -4.09 -13.73
C HIS A 11 -5.14 -5.43 -14.47
N ALA A 12 -4.15 -6.28 -14.16
CA ALA A 12 -4.04 -7.61 -14.76
C ALA A 12 -3.35 -8.58 -13.80
N LEU A 13 -3.79 -9.84 -13.84
CA LEU A 13 -2.98 -10.93 -13.28
C LEU A 13 -1.81 -11.18 -14.22
N ARG A 14 -0.59 -11.15 -13.67
CA ARG A 14 0.63 -11.42 -14.43
C ARG A 14 1.12 -12.84 -14.16
N PRO A 15 1.61 -13.57 -15.17
CA PRO A 15 2.32 -14.82 -14.93
C PRO A 15 3.47 -14.59 -13.95
N ASP A 16 3.59 -15.50 -12.98
CA ASP A 16 4.63 -15.45 -11.95
C ASP A 16 5.16 -16.87 -11.72
N SER A 17 6.48 -17.01 -11.58
CA SER A 17 7.09 -18.33 -11.35
C SER A 17 6.95 -18.83 -9.90
N GLY A 18 6.11 -18.17 -9.08
CA GLY A 18 5.75 -18.62 -7.74
C GLY A 18 4.74 -19.78 -7.75
N SER A 19 4.44 -20.33 -6.58
CA SER A 19 3.57 -21.51 -6.43
C SER A 19 2.13 -21.31 -6.94
N VAL A 20 1.65 -20.07 -7.00
CA VAL A 20 0.31 -19.73 -7.52
C VAL A 20 0.30 -19.61 -9.04
N GLY A 21 1.46 -19.45 -9.69
CA GLY A 21 1.58 -19.27 -11.15
C GLY A 21 1.20 -17.88 -11.67
N VAL A 22 0.54 -17.06 -10.85
CA VAL A 22 0.16 -15.68 -11.18
C VAL A 22 0.31 -14.74 -9.98
N THR A 23 0.44 -13.44 -10.26
CA THR A 23 0.48 -12.35 -9.27
C THR A 23 -0.49 -11.24 -9.61
N ALA A 24 -1.05 -10.61 -8.58
CA ALA A 24 -1.95 -9.45 -8.65
C ALA A 24 -1.22 -8.11 -8.38
N ILE A 25 0.12 -8.11 -8.39
CA ILE A 25 0.92 -6.92 -8.04
C ILE A 25 0.82 -5.78 -9.05
N ASP A 26 0.45 -6.07 -10.30
CA ASP A 26 0.21 -5.05 -11.34
C ASP A 26 -1.13 -4.35 -11.08
N LYS A 27 -1.08 -3.32 -10.23
CA LYS A 27 -2.19 -2.41 -9.99
C LYS A 27 -1.96 -1.09 -10.72
N ARG A 28 -3.06 -0.42 -11.06
CA ARG A 28 -3.04 0.91 -11.70
C ARG A 28 -4.10 1.80 -11.09
N ALA A 29 -3.89 3.11 -11.20
CA ALA A 29 -4.86 4.11 -10.80
C ALA A 29 -6.20 3.90 -11.51
N LEU A 30 -7.28 4.09 -10.76
CA LEU A 30 -8.66 4.09 -11.24
C LEU A 30 -9.15 5.52 -11.42
N ASP A 31 -10.00 5.73 -12.42
CA ASP A 31 -10.65 7.01 -12.65
C ASP A 31 -11.88 7.19 -11.76
N GLY A 32 -12.12 8.44 -11.34
CA GLY A 32 -13.33 8.84 -10.62
C GLY A 32 -13.38 8.39 -9.16
N ALA A 33 -14.59 8.37 -8.60
CA ALA A 33 -14.82 7.95 -7.23
C ALA A 33 -14.84 6.43 -7.11
N VAL A 34 -14.14 5.90 -6.12
CA VAL A 34 -13.95 4.47 -5.88
C VAL A 34 -14.43 4.10 -4.49
N ARG A 35 -15.25 3.04 -4.43
CA ARG A 35 -15.76 2.50 -3.17
C ARG A 35 -14.70 1.67 -2.44
N ILE A 36 -14.41 2.05 -1.20
CA ILE A 36 -13.71 1.21 -0.22
C ILE A 36 -14.77 0.53 0.67
N GLY A 37 -14.90 -0.79 0.52
CA GLY A 37 -15.77 -1.64 1.34
C GLY A 37 -15.01 -2.28 2.51
N PRO A 38 -15.69 -3.05 3.38
CA PRO A 38 -15.07 -3.64 4.58
C PRO A 38 -13.86 -4.54 4.31
N LEU A 39 -13.74 -5.08 3.09
CA LEU A 39 -12.66 -5.97 2.68
C LEU A 39 -11.67 -5.33 1.70
N GLY A 40 -11.78 -4.02 1.45
CA GLY A 40 -10.87 -3.27 0.58
C GLY A 40 -11.56 -2.55 -0.58
N VAL A 41 -10.76 -2.19 -1.59
CA VAL A 41 -11.21 -1.52 -2.82
C VAL A 41 -12.09 -2.46 -3.64
N ARG A 42 -13.29 -2.03 -4.04
CA ARG A 42 -14.32 -2.88 -4.68
C ARG A 42 -13.89 -3.52 -6.02
N ALA A 43 -12.97 -2.88 -6.75
CA ALA A 43 -12.43 -3.37 -8.02
C ALA A 43 -11.19 -4.25 -7.86
N ASP A 44 -10.68 -4.44 -6.64
CA ASP A 44 -9.41 -5.12 -6.41
C ASP A 44 -9.61 -6.62 -6.22
N VAL A 45 -8.92 -7.42 -7.06
CA VAL A 45 -8.94 -8.88 -6.97
C VAL A 45 -7.84 -9.36 -6.03
N GLN A 46 -8.22 -9.94 -4.89
CA GLN A 46 -7.28 -10.64 -4.00
C GLN A 46 -6.98 -12.04 -4.54
N ALA A 47 -5.91 -12.19 -5.35
CA ALA A 47 -5.53 -13.48 -5.95
C ALA A 47 -5.15 -14.56 -4.92
N SER A 48 -4.86 -14.21 -3.66
CA SER A 48 -4.64 -15.17 -2.56
C SER A 48 -5.17 -14.63 -1.23
N ARG A 49 -6.41 -15.03 -0.88
CA ARG A 49 -7.06 -14.66 0.39
C ARG A 49 -6.37 -15.22 1.64
N LYS A 50 -5.52 -16.25 1.50
CA LYS A 50 -4.88 -16.93 2.65
C LYS A 50 -3.66 -16.19 3.21
N HIS A 51 -2.96 -15.40 2.38
CA HIS A 51 -1.69 -14.75 2.78
C HIS A 51 -1.65 -13.23 2.52
N HIS A 52 -2.46 -12.72 1.58
CA HIS A 52 -2.38 -11.34 1.07
C HIS A 52 -3.72 -10.59 1.15
N GLY A 53 -4.55 -10.92 2.14
CA GLY A 53 -5.85 -10.28 2.32
C GLY A 53 -6.43 -10.55 3.72
N GLY A 54 -7.71 -10.22 3.88
CA GLY A 54 -8.42 -10.27 5.16
C GLY A 54 -8.69 -8.87 5.72
N PRO A 55 -9.55 -8.76 6.75
CA PRO A 55 -9.99 -7.47 7.30
C PRO A 55 -8.82 -6.57 7.74
N ASP A 56 -7.74 -7.16 8.27
CA ASP A 56 -6.57 -6.44 8.75
C ASP A 56 -5.60 -6.04 7.63
N LYS A 57 -5.79 -6.54 6.41
CA LYS A 57 -4.97 -6.23 5.22
C LYS A 57 -5.87 -5.80 4.06
N ALA A 58 -6.96 -5.11 4.37
CA ALA A 58 -8.00 -4.75 3.41
C ALA A 58 -7.48 -3.76 2.36
N VAL A 59 -6.62 -2.84 2.77
CA VAL A 59 -6.05 -1.79 1.91
C VAL A 59 -4.56 -1.70 2.18
N TYR A 60 -3.73 -1.60 1.13
CA TYR A 60 -2.30 -1.30 1.26
C TYR A 60 -2.04 0.16 0.86
N ALA A 61 -1.40 0.94 1.73
CA ALA A 61 -1.04 2.33 1.47
C ALA A 61 0.47 2.50 1.31
N TYR A 62 0.87 3.39 0.39
CA TYR A 62 2.26 3.68 0.09
C TYR A 62 2.44 5.20 -0.13
N ALA A 63 3.50 5.78 0.45
CA ALA A 63 3.75 7.22 0.39
C ALA A 63 4.32 7.63 -0.98
N GLN A 64 3.99 8.83 -1.44
CA GLN A 64 4.47 9.40 -2.71
C GLN A 64 5.99 9.62 -2.66
N ASP A 65 6.49 10.28 -1.61
CA ASP A 65 7.93 10.49 -1.39
C ASP A 65 8.75 9.19 -1.40
N ASP A 66 8.16 8.09 -0.93
CA ASP A 66 8.79 6.76 -0.98
C ASP A 66 8.86 6.20 -2.40
N ALA A 67 7.83 6.41 -3.24
CA ALA A 67 7.92 6.06 -4.64
C ALA A 67 9.02 6.85 -5.33
N GLU A 68 9.05 8.17 -5.14
CA GLU A 68 10.02 9.06 -5.79
C GLU A 68 11.45 8.70 -5.43
N PHE A 69 11.69 8.33 -4.17
CA PHE A 69 12.98 7.75 -3.75
C PHE A 69 13.32 6.53 -4.61
N TRP A 70 12.41 5.56 -4.73
CA TRP A 70 12.67 4.35 -5.50
C TRP A 70 12.75 4.58 -7.00
N GLU A 71 12.05 5.57 -7.56
CA GLU A 71 12.18 5.98 -8.96
C GLU A 71 13.61 6.41 -9.25
N GLN A 72 14.20 7.22 -8.36
CA GLN A 72 15.59 7.63 -8.46
C GLN A 72 16.54 6.42 -8.33
N GLN A 73 16.30 5.54 -7.35
CA GLN A 73 17.14 4.34 -7.15
C GLN A 73 17.06 3.33 -8.29
N LEU A 74 15.92 3.24 -8.97
CA LEU A 74 15.69 2.29 -10.06
C LEU A 74 15.90 2.90 -11.45
N GLY A 75 16.01 4.22 -11.56
CA GLY A 75 16.17 4.93 -12.82
C GLY A 75 14.98 4.76 -13.76
N ARG A 76 13.76 4.65 -13.21
CA ARG A 76 12.53 4.50 -13.99
C ARG A 76 11.34 5.07 -13.24
N GLU A 77 10.32 5.47 -13.98
CA GLU A 77 9.01 5.87 -13.43
C GLU A 77 8.32 4.67 -12.76
N LEU A 78 7.71 4.90 -11.60
CA LEU A 78 7.00 3.94 -10.78
C LEU A 78 5.60 4.51 -10.47
N ALA A 79 4.73 4.47 -11.49
CA ALA A 79 3.37 4.97 -11.41
C ALA A 79 2.55 4.42 -10.21
N PRO A 80 1.49 5.12 -9.76
CA PRO A 80 0.63 4.61 -8.70
C PRO A 80 0.07 3.20 -9.00
N GLY A 81 0.16 2.35 -7.99
CA GLY A 81 -0.15 0.91 -8.02
C GLY A 81 1.07 0.02 -8.22
N TRP A 82 2.24 0.57 -8.59
CA TRP A 82 3.42 -0.21 -8.95
C TRP A 82 3.97 -1.08 -7.80
N PHE A 83 3.81 -0.67 -6.54
CA PHE A 83 4.23 -1.44 -5.38
C PHE A 83 3.18 -2.48 -4.95
N GLY A 84 2.07 -2.56 -5.67
CA GLY A 84 0.88 -3.34 -5.34
C GLY A 84 -0.05 -2.64 -4.35
N GLU A 85 0.16 -1.34 -4.10
CA GLU A 85 -0.65 -0.53 -3.20
C GLU A 85 -2.04 -0.26 -3.77
N ASN A 86 -2.99 -0.06 -2.87
CA ASN A 86 -4.32 0.43 -3.18
C ASN A 86 -4.43 1.93 -3.05
N LEU A 87 -3.65 2.55 -2.16
CA LEU A 87 -3.66 4.00 -1.95
C LEU A 87 -2.24 4.55 -2.09
N ARG A 88 -2.07 5.49 -3.02
CA ARG A 88 -0.90 6.35 -3.08
C ARG A 88 -1.22 7.62 -2.32
N LEU A 89 -0.43 7.98 -1.31
CA LEU A 89 -0.68 9.12 -0.44
C LEU A 89 0.45 10.14 -0.51
N ASP A 90 0.13 11.42 -0.55
CA ASP A 90 1.08 12.53 -0.46
C ASP A 90 0.99 13.19 0.92
N GLY A 91 2.12 13.61 1.48
CA GLY A 91 2.21 14.30 2.77
C GLY A 91 1.85 13.47 4.01
N VAL A 92 1.69 12.15 3.89
CA VAL A 92 1.48 11.23 5.03
C VAL A 92 2.74 10.42 5.27
N ASP A 93 3.30 10.48 6.48
CA ASP A 93 4.40 9.59 6.88
C ASP A 93 3.85 8.18 7.19
N VAL A 94 3.71 7.38 6.14
CA VAL A 94 3.12 6.03 6.23
C VAL A 94 3.98 5.09 7.08
N ASN A 95 5.32 5.22 7.06
CA ASN A 95 6.21 4.33 7.81
C ASN A 95 6.39 4.78 9.27
N GLY A 96 6.24 6.07 9.55
CA GLY A 96 6.20 6.64 10.90
C GLY A 96 4.82 6.58 11.56
N ALA A 97 3.76 6.23 10.82
CA ALA A 97 2.43 6.05 11.38
C ALA A 97 2.40 4.95 12.45
N ARG A 98 1.63 5.17 13.51
CA ARG A 98 1.53 4.21 14.63
C ARG A 98 0.51 3.12 14.33
N ILE A 99 0.77 1.92 14.85
CA ILE A 99 -0.22 0.83 14.79
C ILE A 99 -1.47 1.25 15.57
N GLY A 100 -2.64 1.14 14.94
CA GLY A 100 -3.92 1.64 15.47
C GLY A 100 -4.21 3.11 15.14
N GLU A 101 -3.31 3.82 14.44
CA GLU A 101 -3.60 5.16 13.92
C GLU A 101 -4.75 5.11 12.91
N VAL A 102 -5.69 6.05 13.01
CA VAL A 102 -6.87 6.13 12.15
C VAL A 102 -6.76 7.36 11.26
N TRP A 103 -6.88 7.13 9.95
CA TRP A 103 -6.90 8.15 8.93
C TRP A 103 -8.31 8.30 8.39
N ARG A 104 -8.78 9.55 8.32
CA ARG A 104 -9.96 9.91 7.53
C ARG A 104 -9.52 10.36 6.15
N ILE A 105 -10.14 9.79 5.12
CA ILE A 105 -9.92 10.18 3.71
C ILE A 105 -11.24 10.68 3.14
N GLY A 106 -11.19 11.89 2.57
CA GLY A 106 -12.39 12.60 2.14
C GLY A 106 -13.36 12.82 3.31
N ASP A 107 -14.65 12.75 3.03
CA ASP A 107 -15.67 13.09 4.04
C ASP A 107 -15.91 11.98 5.07
N THR A 108 -15.78 10.71 4.68
CA THR A 108 -16.36 9.61 5.47
C THR A 108 -15.51 8.36 5.64
N VAL A 109 -14.56 8.08 4.73
CA VAL A 109 -13.77 6.85 4.84
C VAL A 109 -12.82 6.94 6.02
N GLN A 110 -12.81 5.92 6.87
CA GLN A 110 -11.83 5.78 7.95
C GLN A 110 -11.10 4.46 7.83
N LEU A 111 -9.77 4.55 7.83
CA LEU A 111 -8.85 3.43 7.72
C LEU A 111 -7.94 3.42 8.94
N GLU A 112 -7.68 2.25 9.50
CA GLU A 112 -6.75 2.10 10.61
C GLU A 112 -5.50 1.34 10.19
N VAL A 113 -4.34 1.85 10.57
CA VAL A 113 -3.03 1.23 10.37
C VAL A 113 -2.90 -0.05 11.19
N THR A 114 -2.59 -1.17 10.55
CA THR A 114 -2.55 -2.48 11.21
C THR A 114 -1.17 -3.09 11.29
N MET A 115 -0.37 -3.03 10.23
CA MET A 115 0.94 -3.66 10.17
C MET A 115 1.76 -3.17 8.97
N PRO A 116 3.10 -3.28 9.02
CA PRO A 116 3.95 -3.03 7.87
C PRO A 116 3.69 -4.01 6.73
N ARG A 117 4.00 -3.57 5.51
CA ARG A 117 4.15 -4.47 4.38
C ARG A 117 5.47 -5.25 4.53
N THR A 118 5.39 -6.58 4.55
CA THR A 118 6.56 -7.46 4.34
C THR A 118 6.88 -7.70 2.84
N PRO A 119 8.05 -7.28 2.32
CA PRO A 119 8.47 -7.57 0.95
C PRO A 119 8.63 -9.08 0.72
N CYS A 120 8.31 -9.56 -0.48
CA CYS A 120 8.32 -10.98 -0.82
C CYS A 120 9.01 -11.26 -2.15
N ALA A 121 9.27 -12.54 -2.44
CA ALA A 121 9.94 -12.97 -3.67
C ALA A 121 9.16 -12.58 -4.94
N THR A 122 7.82 -12.56 -4.90
CA THR A 122 6.99 -12.08 -6.01
C THR A 122 7.27 -10.60 -6.32
N PHE A 123 7.48 -9.78 -5.29
CA PHE A 123 7.84 -8.37 -5.51
C PHE A 123 9.23 -8.22 -6.12
N ALA A 124 10.21 -9.00 -5.67
CA ALA A 124 11.55 -9.01 -6.28
C ALA A 124 11.51 -9.41 -7.76
N ARG A 125 10.68 -10.40 -8.13
CA ARG A 125 10.47 -10.78 -9.54
C ARG A 125 9.76 -9.70 -10.35
N TRP A 126 8.77 -9.03 -9.76
CA TRP A 126 8.09 -7.89 -10.37
C TRP A 126 9.03 -6.72 -10.66
N VAL A 127 9.95 -6.41 -9.75
CA VAL A 127 10.99 -5.39 -9.98
C VAL A 127 11.80 -5.73 -11.23
N GLY A 128 12.10 -7.02 -11.41
CA GLY A 128 12.67 -7.58 -12.62
C GLY A 128 14.15 -7.26 -12.83
N GLY A 129 14.74 -7.93 -13.82
CA GLY A 129 16.13 -7.70 -14.25
C GLY A 129 17.17 -7.84 -13.13
N SER A 130 18.26 -7.08 -13.24
CA SER A 130 19.30 -7.01 -12.21
C SER A 130 18.81 -6.32 -10.93
N ALA A 131 17.88 -5.38 -11.03
CA ALA A 131 17.32 -4.63 -9.91
C ALA A 131 16.52 -5.50 -8.93
N GLY A 132 15.93 -6.60 -9.41
CA GLY A 132 15.24 -7.59 -8.56
C GLY A 132 16.17 -8.41 -7.66
N ARG A 133 17.46 -8.53 -8.01
CA ARG A 133 18.42 -9.29 -7.19
C ARG A 133 18.72 -8.55 -5.89
N GLY A 134 18.53 -9.23 -4.76
CA GLY A 134 18.68 -8.62 -3.44
C GLY A 134 17.58 -7.62 -3.08
N TRP A 135 16.54 -7.47 -3.92
CA TRP A 135 15.50 -6.46 -3.73
C TRP A 135 14.81 -6.55 -2.37
N VAL A 136 14.45 -7.75 -1.92
CA VAL A 136 13.79 -7.95 -0.61
C VAL A 136 14.64 -7.32 0.49
N LYS A 137 15.93 -7.65 0.56
CA LYS A 137 16.85 -7.09 1.55
C LYS A 137 16.98 -5.58 1.42
N ARG A 138 17.22 -5.07 0.21
CA ARG A 138 17.40 -3.63 -0.03
C ARG A 138 16.16 -2.83 0.37
N PHE A 139 14.97 -3.33 0.04
CA PHE A 139 13.70 -2.70 0.40
C PHE A 139 13.44 -2.74 1.91
N SER A 140 13.77 -3.86 2.57
CA SER A 140 13.71 -4.01 4.02
C SER A 140 14.66 -3.08 4.77
N ASP A 141 15.91 -2.98 4.31
CA ASP A 141 16.94 -2.16 4.95
C ASP A 141 16.59 -0.67 4.88
N GLU A 142 16.08 -0.22 3.73
CA GLU A 142 15.64 1.16 3.50
C GLU A 142 14.44 1.56 4.39
N GLY A 143 13.56 0.61 4.74
CA GLY A 143 12.44 0.89 5.65
C GLY A 143 11.28 1.69 5.05
N ARG A 144 11.26 1.87 3.73
CA ARG A 144 10.16 2.50 2.96
C ARG A 144 9.12 1.46 2.56
N LEU A 145 8.43 0.92 3.55
CA LEU A 145 7.66 -0.31 3.44
C LEU A 145 6.22 -0.08 3.01
N GLY A 146 5.62 1.00 3.49
CA GLY A 146 4.17 1.19 3.49
C GLY A 146 3.46 0.38 4.57
N ALA A 147 2.15 0.56 4.65
CA ALA A 147 1.32 -0.02 5.69
C ALA A 147 0.05 -0.67 5.16
N TYR A 148 -0.32 -1.80 5.73
CA TYR A 148 -1.65 -2.36 5.59
C TYR A 148 -2.62 -1.66 6.54
N LEU A 149 -3.85 -1.51 6.07
CA LEU A 149 -4.93 -0.83 6.76
C LEU A 149 -6.18 -1.72 6.80
N ARG A 150 -6.91 -1.66 7.92
CA ARG A 150 -8.28 -2.18 8.05
C ARG A 150 -9.29 -1.07 7.81
N VAL A 151 -10.48 -1.42 7.34
CA VAL A 151 -11.56 -0.44 7.11
C VAL A 151 -12.39 -0.29 8.38
N ARG A 152 -12.36 0.91 8.99
CA ARG A 152 -13.20 1.28 10.15
C ARG A 152 -14.55 1.83 9.70
N ARG A 153 -14.55 2.64 8.62
CA ARG A 153 -15.76 3.16 7.99
C ARG A 153 -15.63 3.11 6.48
N ALA A 154 -16.52 2.35 5.84
CA ALA A 154 -16.59 2.22 4.39
C ALA A 154 -17.22 3.47 3.74
N GLY A 155 -16.80 3.79 2.53
CA GLY A 155 -17.13 5.04 1.86
C GLY A 155 -16.57 5.10 0.46
N ASP A 156 -16.79 6.21 -0.22
CA ASP A 156 -16.25 6.49 -1.55
C ASP A 156 -15.15 7.54 -1.42
N VAL A 157 -14.05 7.34 -2.14
CA VAL A 157 -12.90 8.25 -2.19
C VAL A 157 -12.47 8.47 -3.62
N ARG A 158 -11.78 9.58 -3.89
CA ARG A 158 -11.21 9.91 -5.20
C ARG A 158 -9.84 10.55 -5.04
N ALA A 159 -9.05 10.55 -6.10
CA ALA A 159 -7.81 11.32 -6.14
C ALA A 159 -8.09 12.80 -5.81
N GLY A 160 -7.20 13.39 -5.01
CA GLY A 160 -7.32 14.76 -4.48
C GLY A 160 -8.05 14.86 -3.14
N ASP A 161 -8.68 13.80 -2.64
CA ASP A 161 -9.33 13.84 -1.33
C ASP A 161 -8.31 14.10 -0.21
N PRO A 162 -8.63 14.96 0.78
CA PRO A 162 -7.74 15.23 1.90
C PRO A 162 -7.59 13.99 2.78
N VAL A 163 -6.42 13.88 3.41
CA VAL A 163 -6.13 12.86 4.41
C VAL A 163 -5.86 13.53 5.74
N GLU A 164 -6.58 13.10 6.77
CA GLU A 164 -6.44 13.61 8.13
C GLU A 164 -6.22 12.46 9.12
N ILE A 165 -5.24 12.61 10.01
CA ILE A 165 -5.04 11.71 11.13
C ILE A 165 -6.02 12.10 12.23
N VAL A 166 -7.04 11.26 12.47
CA VAL A 166 -8.11 11.56 13.44
C VAL A 166 -7.85 10.98 14.82
N SER A 167 -6.99 9.97 14.93
CA SER A 167 -6.51 9.43 16.21
C SER A 167 -5.21 8.67 16.01
N SER A 168 -4.24 8.82 16.91
CA SER A 168 -2.98 8.06 16.91
C SER A 168 -2.65 7.62 18.35
N PRO A 169 -2.54 6.31 18.64
CA PRO A 169 -2.18 5.84 19.98
C PRO A 169 -0.70 6.15 20.29
N SER A 170 -0.42 6.98 21.30
CA SER A 170 0.95 7.46 21.60
C SER A 170 1.96 6.35 21.89
N ASP A 171 1.51 5.26 22.49
CA ASP A 171 2.37 4.20 23.03
C ASP A 171 2.52 3.00 22.09
N ALA A 172 1.84 3.03 20.93
CA ALA A 172 1.98 1.99 19.93
C ALA A 172 3.27 2.19 19.11
N PRO A 173 3.95 1.10 18.69
CA PRO A 173 5.09 1.23 17.79
C PRO A 173 4.64 1.83 16.45
N THR A 174 5.56 2.50 15.79
CA THR A 174 5.40 2.88 14.38
C THR A 174 5.44 1.64 13.48
N VAL A 175 4.96 1.80 12.25
CA VAL A 175 5.03 0.77 11.20
C VAL A 175 6.47 0.29 11.01
N LEU A 176 7.45 1.20 10.98
CA LEU A 176 8.86 0.84 10.82
C LEU A 176 9.45 0.18 12.07
N GLU A 177 9.10 0.64 13.27
CA GLU A 177 9.53 0.00 14.53
C GLU A 177 9.00 -1.44 14.63
N LEU A 178 7.71 -1.65 14.36
CA LEU A 178 7.11 -3.00 14.36
C LEU A 178 7.75 -3.90 13.30
N TYR A 179 8.18 -3.35 12.16
CA TYR A 179 8.85 -4.16 11.15
C TYR A 179 10.25 -4.63 11.57
N ARG A 180 10.94 -3.83 12.39
CA ARG A 180 12.32 -4.08 12.83
C ARG A 180 12.41 -4.86 14.15
N SER A 181 11.30 -5.08 14.84
CA SER A 181 11.21 -5.82 16.11
C SER A 181 11.37 -7.33 15.96
#